data_AF-R5GT45-F1
#
_entry.id   AF-R5GT45-F1
#
_cell.length_a   1.000
_cell.length_b   1.000
_cell.length_c   1.000
_cell.angle_alpha   90.00
_cell.angle_beta   90.00
_cell.angle_gamma   90.00
#
_symmetry.space_group_name_H-M   'P 1'
#
loop_
_entity.id
_entity.type
_entity.pdbx_description
1 polymer ?
#
loop_
_entity_poly.entity_id
_entity_poly.type
_entity_poly.pdbx_seq_one_letter_code
_entity_poly.pdbx_strand_id
1 'polypeptide(L)'
;MKLRLLLTALSAAAAVFSAAAPIDSIAASDRAAAFLHTLHPARTIAAVQSLPHLGAPRAAYAFTDGAGTFVLVAADDRLPSILGYGQTGSTVPPAFTGLLASYARQLTTAPDTRTATTVTTPAVTPLLTSVRDQYDPFNRSCPFYVDDNGAASTERCIVGCVATALEQILTYYRRPSALIDTVFAHSSPHFTTTDVLPGTPIDWAHIRDSYEPGSYTDAEATAVADLSLWCGQMAKMNWGTSSSGAYVRDLVPEVRRALGYGYTHYADSYKYRPDEWRDMLVGELTDGRPVLYAGSTYAMAAHAFVLDGLDSEGRFHVNWGYGGAYDGYFRLDVLLPFNAGAGPGGTDQSLGFFCNQEAVLLHPDALSVSLPDTLRRTGRELSLTSLHFERRPDTNDAVAVRLGLRNTSGEPLTTPIALLTQPEGAGPSLEGAECLCYTGVSLTAGADTTITAYARFLTGSRRQLLFSADGETTFHTQPIDIAVTAPAQLSVTGIQLDATADSLIAAVMFHNEAGSGWSGDMPTFSLFEGNHDSGSHDERHYVHLNLAPGADTTVVVRYGGLRPSTRYDFCVRIDWPIVASQEFVTPPAVGLTSPTSTDTPADWFTPDGRRIARPDKPGVYIKRQGTAVHKVAWPKQ
;
A
#
# COMPACT_ATOMS: atom_id res chain seq x y z
N MET A 1 -16.91 -66.95 19.85
CA MET A 1 -18.27 -66.37 19.81
C MET A 1 -18.17 -64.92 20.28
N LYS A 2 -18.39 -63.96 19.37
CA LYS A 2 -18.90 -62.57 19.52
C LYS A 2 -18.25 -61.67 20.58
N LEU A 3 -17.39 -60.71 20.21
CA LEU A 3 -17.67 -59.39 19.61
C LEU A 3 -18.63 -58.51 20.44
N ARG A 4 -18.12 -57.37 20.94
CA ARG A 4 -18.86 -56.09 21.03
C ARG A 4 -17.91 -54.91 21.27
N LEU A 5 -17.72 -54.12 20.21
CA LEU A 5 -17.30 -52.73 20.22
C LEU A 5 -18.23 -51.91 21.13
N LEU A 6 -17.67 -51.00 21.92
CA LEU A 6 -18.37 -49.84 22.46
C LEU A 6 -17.87 -48.61 21.70
N LEU A 7 -18.71 -48.10 20.80
CA LEU A 7 -18.61 -46.73 20.30
C LEU A 7 -19.15 -45.79 21.38
N THR A 8 -18.29 -44.93 21.93
CA THR A 8 -18.72 -43.71 22.61
C THR A 8 -18.77 -42.59 21.58
N ALA A 9 -19.99 -42.14 21.27
CA ALA A 9 -20.26 -40.98 20.42
C ALA A 9 -19.74 -39.71 21.10
N LEU A 10 -18.73 -39.07 20.50
CA LEU A 10 -18.32 -37.71 20.84
C LEU A 10 -19.23 -36.76 20.06
N SER A 11 -20.18 -36.11 20.74
CA SER A 11 -20.97 -35.03 20.17
C SER A 11 -20.07 -33.81 19.95
N ALA A 12 -19.57 -33.64 18.73
CA ALA A 12 -18.94 -32.40 18.30
C ALA A 12 -20.02 -31.32 18.22
N ALA A 13 -20.00 -30.38 19.16
CA ALA A 13 -20.67 -29.11 18.98
C ALA A 13 -19.96 -28.39 17.82
N ALA A 14 -20.59 -28.38 16.64
CA ALA A 14 -20.17 -27.55 15.54
C ALA A 14 -20.35 -26.09 15.97
N ALA A 15 -19.26 -25.47 16.43
CA ALA A 15 -19.17 -24.02 16.42
C ALA A 15 -19.32 -23.58 14.97
N VAL A 16 -20.47 -22.99 14.64
CA VAL A 16 -20.66 -22.29 13.37
C VAL A 16 -19.75 -21.07 13.43
N PHE A 17 -18.51 -21.24 12.98
CA PHE A 17 -17.69 -20.11 12.60
C PHE A 17 -18.39 -19.45 11.41
N SER A 18 -18.88 -18.22 11.61
CA SER A 18 -19.34 -17.38 10.51
C SER A 18 -18.17 -17.17 9.57
N ALA A 19 -18.10 -17.94 8.48
CA ALA A 19 -17.09 -17.77 7.45
C ALA A 19 -17.20 -16.35 6.88
N ALA A 20 -16.09 -15.61 6.86
CA ALA A 20 -15.94 -14.40 6.07
C ALA A 20 -16.33 -14.66 4.62
N ALA A 21 -17.05 -13.71 4.00
CA ALA A 21 -17.56 -13.85 2.65
C ALA A 21 -16.96 -12.74 1.76
N PRO A 22 -16.45 -13.09 0.55
CA PRO A 22 -16.08 -12.09 -0.43
C PRO A 22 -17.31 -11.24 -0.77
N ILE A 23 -17.10 -9.93 -0.87
CA ILE A 23 -18.11 -8.98 -1.30
C ILE A 23 -18.05 -8.90 -2.82
N ASP A 24 -19.16 -9.16 -3.50
CA ASP A 24 -19.24 -9.00 -4.94
C ASP A 24 -19.31 -7.53 -5.37
N SER A 25 -19.09 -7.28 -6.66
CA SER A 25 -19.07 -5.92 -7.22
C SER A 25 -20.42 -5.20 -7.12
N ILE A 26 -21.54 -5.92 -7.05
CA ILE A 26 -22.88 -5.34 -6.94
C ILE A 26 -23.08 -4.81 -5.53
N ALA A 27 -22.83 -5.64 -4.52
CA ALA A 27 -22.87 -5.24 -3.12
C ALA A 27 -21.86 -4.13 -2.81
N ALA A 28 -20.68 -4.16 -3.44
CA ALA A 28 -19.71 -3.09 -3.33
C ALA A 28 -20.20 -1.78 -4.00
N SER A 29 -20.87 -1.87 -5.15
CA SER A 29 -21.46 -0.72 -5.84
C SER A 29 -22.59 -0.08 -5.03
N ASP A 30 -23.47 -0.88 -4.43
CA ASP A 30 -24.53 -0.40 -3.54
C ASP A 30 -23.96 0.34 -2.33
N ARG A 31 -22.88 -0.20 -1.73
CA ARG A 31 -22.16 0.46 -0.64
C ARG A 31 -21.51 1.78 -1.09
N ALA A 32 -20.90 1.81 -2.26
CA ALA A 32 -20.32 3.02 -2.82
C ALA A 32 -21.40 4.08 -3.08
N ALA A 33 -22.54 3.70 -3.66
CA ALA A 33 -23.66 4.60 -3.93
C ALA A 33 -24.27 5.15 -2.64
N ALA A 34 -24.50 4.30 -1.64
CA ALA A 34 -25.00 4.72 -0.33
C ALA A 34 -24.03 5.70 0.34
N PHE A 35 -22.73 5.41 0.32
CA PHE A 35 -21.71 6.28 0.88
C PHE A 35 -21.60 7.61 0.12
N LEU A 36 -21.58 7.59 -1.21
CA LEU A 36 -21.55 8.81 -2.03
C LEU A 36 -22.77 9.69 -1.76
N HIS A 37 -23.96 9.12 -1.58
CA HIS A 37 -25.16 9.88 -1.22
C HIS A 37 -25.01 10.59 0.13
N THR A 38 -24.24 10.04 1.08
CA THR A 38 -23.94 10.74 2.35
C THR A 38 -23.02 11.94 2.18
N LEU A 39 -22.06 11.86 1.24
CA LEU A 39 -21.15 12.97 0.93
C LEU A 39 -21.84 14.03 0.06
N HIS A 40 -22.59 13.58 -0.94
CA HIS A 40 -23.18 14.39 -1.99
C HIS A 40 -24.55 13.81 -2.42
N PRO A 41 -25.66 14.23 -1.78
CA PRO A 41 -27.00 13.65 -2.00
C PRO A 41 -27.52 13.68 -3.45
N ALA A 42 -27.02 14.60 -4.27
CA ALA A 42 -27.43 14.76 -5.67
C ALA A 42 -26.56 14.00 -6.67
N ARG A 43 -25.49 13.32 -6.22
CA ARG A 43 -24.54 12.62 -7.11
C ARG A 43 -24.81 11.12 -7.14
N THR A 44 -24.51 10.52 -8.28
CA THR A 44 -24.66 9.07 -8.52
C THR A 44 -23.36 8.50 -9.04
N ILE A 45 -23.11 7.24 -8.71
CA ILE A 45 -22.00 6.48 -9.29
C ILE A 45 -22.19 6.41 -10.80
N ALA A 46 -21.16 6.80 -11.54
CA ALA A 46 -21.17 6.83 -13.00
C ALA A 46 -20.46 5.60 -13.58
N ALA A 47 -19.41 5.13 -12.92
CA ALA A 47 -18.63 3.99 -13.41
C ALA A 47 -17.97 3.20 -12.26
N VAL A 48 -17.65 1.94 -12.56
CA VAL A 48 -16.68 1.16 -11.80
C VAL A 48 -15.31 1.44 -12.43
N GLN A 49 -14.33 1.83 -11.62
CA GLN A 49 -12.96 2.01 -12.07
C GLN A 49 -12.16 0.75 -11.72
N SER A 50 -11.50 0.16 -12.72
CA SER A 50 -10.42 -0.78 -12.45
C SER A 50 -9.20 0.02 -11.99
N LEU A 51 -8.81 -0.14 -10.72
CA LEU A 51 -7.51 0.34 -10.25
C LEU A 51 -6.51 -0.82 -10.41
N PRO A 52 -5.45 -0.65 -11.23
CA PRO A 52 -4.58 -1.76 -11.64
C PRO A 52 -3.75 -2.47 -10.58
N HIS A 53 -3.91 -2.04 -9.33
CA HIS A 53 -3.08 -2.40 -8.20
C HIS A 53 -3.88 -2.98 -7.03
N LEU A 54 -5.17 -3.25 -7.24
CA LEU A 54 -6.00 -4.04 -6.34
C LEU A 54 -5.75 -5.52 -6.63
N GLY A 55 -4.53 -5.98 -6.28
CA GLY A 55 -4.03 -7.34 -6.51
C GLY A 55 -4.95 -8.44 -5.97
N ALA A 56 -4.66 -9.70 -6.31
CA ALA A 56 -5.44 -10.86 -5.88
C ALA A 56 -4.91 -11.40 -4.54
N PRO A 57 -5.77 -11.66 -3.52
CA PRO A 57 -7.22 -11.52 -3.52
C PRO A 57 -7.64 -10.04 -3.60
N ARG A 58 -8.61 -9.75 -4.49
CA ARG A 58 -9.11 -8.39 -4.70
C ARG A 58 -9.51 -7.82 -3.34
N ALA A 59 -8.79 -6.78 -2.90
CA ALA A 59 -8.97 -6.20 -1.58
C ALA A 59 -10.04 -5.11 -1.54
N ALA A 60 -10.23 -4.45 -2.67
CA ALA A 60 -11.21 -3.39 -2.83
C ALA A 60 -11.79 -3.36 -4.24
N TYR A 61 -12.85 -2.60 -4.40
CA TYR A 61 -13.38 -2.07 -5.66
C TYR A 61 -13.28 -0.55 -5.62
N ALA A 62 -12.95 0.08 -6.75
CA ALA A 62 -13.01 1.52 -6.89
C ALA A 62 -14.21 1.92 -7.75
N PHE A 63 -14.98 2.90 -7.29
CA PHE A 63 -16.11 3.45 -8.02
C PHE A 63 -15.95 4.94 -8.16
N THR A 64 -16.41 5.51 -9.28
CA THR A 64 -16.34 6.95 -9.54
C THR A 64 -17.68 7.55 -9.90
N ASP A 65 -17.88 8.81 -9.55
CA ASP A 65 -18.97 9.62 -10.07
C ASP A 65 -18.55 10.39 -11.33
N GLY A 66 -19.52 11.01 -12.02
CA GLY A 66 -19.25 11.81 -13.22
C GLY A 66 -18.50 13.12 -12.96
N ALA A 67 -18.19 13.43 -11.70
CA ALA A 67 -17.46 14.62 -11.28
C ALA A 67 -16.02 14.29 -10.84
N GLY A 68 -15.58 13.03 -10.96
CA GLY A 68 -14.22 12.62 -10.59
C GLY A 68 -14.04 12.28 -9.11
N THR A 69 -15.11 12.06 -8.34
CA THR A 69 -14.98 11.56 -6.97
C THR A 69 -14.86 10.05 -6.98
N PHE A 70 -13.84 9.48 -6.31
CA PHE A 70 -13.71 8.03 -6.15
C PHE A 70 -14.10 7.55 -4.75
N VAL A 71 -14.56 6.30 -4.66
CA VAL A 71 -14.81 5.56 -3.42
C VAL A 71 -14.18 4.17 -3.54
N LEU A 72 -13.32 3.82 -2.57
CA LEU A 72 -12.74 2.49 -2.39
C LEU A 72 -13.58 1.69 -1.40
N VAL A 73 -14.20 0.62 -1.88
CA VAL A 73 -15.05 -0.27 -1.09
C VAL A 73 -14.32 -1.59 -0.89
N ALA A 74 -14.26 -2.11 0.33
CA ALA A 74 -13.66 -3.41 0.59
C ALA A 74 -14.36 -4.52 -0.21
N ALA A 75 -13.55 -5.43 -0.74
CA ALA A 75 -14.01 -6.59 -1.51
C ALA A 75 -14.15 -7.86 -0.66
N ASP A 76 -13.93 -7.75 0.65
CA ASP A 76 -14.10 -8.83 1.61
C ASP A 76 -14.57 -8.24 2.95
N ASP A 77 -15.53 -8.90 3.59
CA ASP A 77 -16.22 -8.39 4.76
C ASP A 77 -15.41 -8.47 6.06
N ARG A 78 -14.17 -8.99 5.99
CA ARG A 78 -13.17 -8.89 7.05
C ARG A 78 -12.57 -7.49 7.15
N LEU A 79 -12.65 -6.66 6.12
CA LEU A 79 -12.18 -5.27 6.13
C LEU A 79 -13.34 -4.28 6.37
N PRO A 80 -13.05 -3.05 6.85
CA PRO A 80 -14.04 -1.98 6.91
C PRO A 80 -14.67 -1.73 5.54
N SER A 81 -15.98 -1.44 5.49
CA SER A 81 -16.70 -1.35 4.21
C SER A 81 -16.15 -0.30 3.25
N ILE A 82 -15.72 0.86 3.77
CA ILE A 82 -15.11 1.95 2.99
C ILE A 82 -13.66 2.11 3.43
N LEU A 83 -12.74 1.87 2.50
CA LEU A 83 -11.30 1.91 2.73
C LEU A 83 -10.69 3.28 2.42
N GLY A 84 -11.35 4.06 1.58
CA GLY A 84 -10.99 5.44 1.30
C GLY A 84 -11.88 6.07 0.24
N TYR A 85 -11.77 7.38 0.07
CA TYR A 85 -12.50 8.15 -0.95
C TYR A 85 -11.80 9.48 -1.19
N GLY A 86 -11.99 10.10 -2.34
CA GLY A 86 -11.29 11.33 -2.68
C GLY A 86 -11.58 11.80 -4.11
N GLN A 87 -10.66 12.57 -4.69
CA GLN A 87 -10.73 12.99 -6.08
C GLN A 87 -9.80 12.16 -6.96
N THR A 88 -10.30 11.65 -8.08
CA THR A 88 -9.49 10.97 -9.09
C THR A 88 -8.58 11.98 -9.79
N GLY A 89 -7.44 11.52 -10.28
CA GLY A 89 -6.62 12.30 -11.20
C GLY A 89 -6.12 11.47 -12.37
N SER A 90 -5.39 12.12 -13.26
CA SER A 90 -4.84 11.51 -14.47
C SER A 90 -3.70 10.52 -14.18
N THR A 91 -2.97 10.71 -13.08
CA THR A 91 -1.80 9.92 -12.73
C THR A 91 -2.00 9.25 -11.38
N VAL A 92 -1.71 7.95 -11.28
CA VAL A 92 -1.79 7.21 -10.00
C VAL A 92 -0.48 7.42 -9.22
N PRO A 93 -0.51 8.00 -8.00
CA PRO A 93 0.67 8.11 -7.17
C PRO A 93 1.27 6.74 -6.84
N PRO A 94 2.60 6.53 -6.96
CA PRO A 94 3.24 5.26 -6.58
C PRO A 94 2.93 4.83 -5.13
N ALA A 95 2.81 5.79 -4.22
CA ALA A 95 2.44 5.51 -2.83
C ALA A 95 0.98 5.09 -2.66
N PHE A 96 0.07 5.63 -3.47
CA PHE A 96 -1.31 5.19 -3.46
C PHE A 96 -1.41 3.71 -3.89
N THR A 97 -0.64 3.31 -4.90
CA THR A 97 -0.46 1.90 -5.28
C THR A 97 0.05 1.04 -4.11
N GLY A 98 1.07 1.50 -3.38
CA GLY A 98 1.56 0.81 -2.19
C GLY A 98 0.53 0.69 -1.06
N LEU A 99 -0.31 1.70 -0.88
CA LEU A 99 -1.43 1.68 0.06
C LEU A 99 -2.48 0.62 -0.36
N LEU A 100 -2.87 0.57 -1.63
CA LEU A 100 -3.82 -0.43 -2.12
C LEU A 100 -3.30 -1.87 -1.95
N ALA A 101 -2.02 -2.10 -2.23
CA ALA A 101 -1.37 -3.40 -2.00
C ALA A 101 -1.37 -3.78 -0.51
N SER A 102 -1.25 -2.80 0.38
CA SER A 102 -1.32 -3.02 1.83
C SER A 102 -2.68 -3.57 2.29
N TYR A 103 -3.77 -3.22 1.60
CA TYR A 103 -5.13 -3.67 1.91
C TYR A 103 -5.30 -5.15 1.56
N ALA A 104 -4.74 -5.59 0.43
CA ALA A 104 -4.74 -7.00 0.01
C ALA A 104 -3.99 -7.90 1.00
N ARG A 105 -2.86 -7.41 1.53
CA ARG A 105 -2.10 -8.13 2.57
C ARG A 105 -2.96 -8.47 3.78
N GLN A 106 -3.77 -7.54 4.30
CA GLN A 106 -4.60 -7.81 5.48
C GLN A 106 -5.60 -8.96 5.27
N LEU A 107 -6.09 -9.16 4.04
CA LEU A 107 -6.97 -10.30 3.74
C LEU A 107 -6.25 -11.66 3.78
N THR A 108 -4.93 -11.66 3.62
CA THR A 108 -4.10 -12.87 3.72
C THR A 108 -3.57 -13.10 5.14
N THR A 109 -3.50 -12.04 5.97
CA THR A 109 -2.80 -12.05 7.26
C THR A 109 -3.64 -11.60 8.47
N ALA A 110 -4.97 -11.56 8.41
CA ALA A 110 -5.79 -11.20 9.57
C ALA A 110 -6.99 -12.15 9.81
N PRO A 111 -7.36 -12.47 11.07
CA PRO A 111 -8.72 -12.84 11.38
C PRO A 111 -9.63 -11.64 11.16
N ASP A 112 -10.92 -11.94 11.12
CA ASP A 112 -12.05 -11.03 10.97
C ASP A 112 -11.88 -9.66 11.69
N THR A 113 -11.53 -8.59 10.95
CA THR A 113 -11.33 -7.24 11.51
C THR A 113 -12.62 -6.42 11.63
N ARG A 114 -13.79 -7.09 11.56
CA ARG A 114 -15.14 -6.50 11.77
C ARG A 114 -15.27 -5.63 13.03
N THR A 115 -14.35 -5.75 13.99
CA THR A 115 -14.37 -5.09 15.29
C THR A 115 -13.30 -4.01 15.49
N ALA A 116 -12.61 -3.55 14.43
CA ALA A 116 -11.78 -2.36 14.54
C ALA A 116 -12.63 -1.21 15.13
N THR A 117 -12.35 -0.86 16.38
CA THR A 117 -13.13 0.08 17.16
C THR A 117 -13.22 1.38 16.38
N THR A 118 -14.43 1.80 16.01
CA THR A 118 -14.67 3.13 15.45
C THR A 118 -14.34 4.14 16.55
N VAL A 119 -13.08 4.58 16.60
CA VAL A 119 -12.69 5.71 17.44
C VAL A 119 -13.29 6.93 16.75
N THR A 120 -14.41 7.41 17.29
CA THR A 120 -15.02 8.65 16.83
C THR A 120 -14.09 9.80 17.20
N THR A 121 -13.28 10.22 16.24
CA THR A 121 -12.42 11.40 16.34
C THR A 121 -13.18 12.63 15.84
N PRO A 122 -12.93 13.83 16.40
CA PRO A 122 -13.42 15.06 15.80
C PRO A 122 -12.97 15.15 14.35
N ALA A 123 -13.90 15.40 13.44
CA ALA A 123 -13.57 15.57 12.03
C ALA A 123 -12.79 16.88 11.82
N VAL A 124 -11.70 16.80 11.07
CA VAL A 124 -10.85 17.91 10.63
C VAL A 124 -10.93 17.94 9.11
N THR A 125 -11.52 19.00 8.56
CA THR A 125 -11.48 19.22 7.10
C THR A 125 -10.04 19.41 6.62
N PRO A 126 -9.72 19.13 5.35
CA PRO A 126 -8.35 19.26 4.84
C PRO A 126 -7.82 20.68 5.13
N LEU A 127 -6.67 20.75 5.81
CA LEU A 127 -6.04 22.00 6.23
C LEU A 127 -5.33 22.67 5.04
N LEU A 128 -4.79 21.88 4.11
CA LEU A 128 -4.10 22.39 2.94
C LEU A 128 -5.11 22.67 1.83
N THR A 129 -4.95 23.83 1.20
CA THR A 129 -5.63 24.19 -0.07
C THR A 129 -4.70 24.05 -1.27
N SER A 130 -3.39 23.94 -1.02
CA SER A 130 -2.37 23.86 -2.06
C SER A 130 -2.37 22.50 -2.75
N VAL A 131 -2.27 22.52 -4.07
CA VAL A 131 -2.03 21.35 -4.92
C VAL A 131 -0.62 21.46 -5.48
N ARG A 132 0.20 20.42 -5.26
CA ARG A 132 1.59 20.36 -5.70
C ARG A 132 1.91 19.11 -6.49
N ASP A 133 2.93 19.23 -7.32
CA ASP A 133 3.50 18.15 -8.12
C ASP A 133 5.03 18.20 -8.02
N GLN A 134 5.72 17.22 -8.61
CA GLN A 134 7.17 17.11 -8.66
C GLN A 134 7.77 17.54 -10.01
N TYR A 135 6.92 17.85 -10.98
CA TYR A 135 7.29 18.27 -12.34
C TYR A 135 7.10 19.78 -12.54
N ASP A 136 7.12 20.24 -13.79
CA ASP A 136 6.92 21.66 -14.14
C ASP A 136 5.58 22.19 -13.57
N PRO A 137 5.54 23.39 -12.95
CA PRO A 137 6.63 24.36 -12.82
C PRO A 137 7.53 24.16 -11.59
N PHE A 138 7.19 23.25 -10.67
CA PHE A 138 7.84 23.09 -9.36
C PHE A 138 9.33 22.71 -9.46
N ASN A 139 9.76 22.05 -10.54
CA ASN A 139 11.15 21.62 -10.70
C ASN A 139 12.02 22.54 -11.56
N ARG A 140 11.54 23.72 -12.00
CA ARG A 140 12.28 24.61 -12.92
C ARG A 140 13.66 25.04 -12.38
N SER A 141 13.80 25.13 -11.05
CA SER A 141 15.03 25.50 -10.36
C SER A 141 15.85 24.29 -9.87
N CYS A 142 15.32 23.06 -9.95
CA CYS A 142 16.08 21.84 -9.62
C CYS A 142 17.31 21.70 -10.54
N PRO A 143 18.39 21.01 -10.11
CA PRO A 143 19.58 20.86 -10.94
C PRO A 143 19.32 20.00 -12.18
N PHE A 144 20.19 20.12 -13.17
CA PHE A 144 20.34 19.08 -14.20
C PHE A 144 21.19 17.94 -13.64
N TYR A 145 20.87 16.71 -14.04
CA TYR A 145 21.65 15.53 -13.68
C TYR A 145 22.85 15.40 -14.63
N VAL A 146 24.03 15.06 -14.10
CA VAL A 146 25.25 14.81 -14.87
C VAL A 146 25.58 13.32 -14.78
N ASP A 147 25.62 12.64 -15.92
CA ASP A 147 25.96 11.22 -15.97
C ASP A 147 27.45 10.94 -15.68
N ASP A 148 27.81 9.66 -15.57
CA ASP A 148 29.19 9.22 -15.31
C ASP A 148 30.20 9.66 -16.38
N ASN A 149 29.73 10.03 -17.58
CA ASN A 149 30.55 10.52 -18.68
C ASN A 149 30.66 12.05 -18.68
N GLY A 150 30.02 12.74 -17.73
CA GLY A 150 30.01 14.20 -17.61
C GLY A 150 28.97 14.89 -18.49
N ALA A 151 28.03 14.16 -19.10
CA ALA A 151 26.97 14.75 -19.89
C ALA A 151 25.77 15.16 -19.02
N ALA A 152 25.34 16.41 -19.15
CA ALA A 152 24.15 16.91 -18.45
C ALA A 152 22.86 16.44 -19.14
N SER A 153 21.83 16.18 -18.35
CA SER A 153 20.48 15.87 -18.81
C SER A 153 19.86 17.05 -19.55
N THR A 154 18.92 16.76 -20.46
CA THR A 154 18.14 17.79 -21.17
C THR A 154 17.01 18.35 -20.33
N GLU A 155 16.52 17.55 -19.38
CA GLU A 155 15.44 17.90 -18.47
C GLU A 155 15.99 18.14 -17.06
N ARG A 156 15.28 18.97 -16.28
CA ARG A 156 15.58 19.15 -14.86
C ARG A 156 15.26 17.88 -14.08
N CYS A 157 15.99 17.65 -13.00
CA CYS A 157 15.61 16.63 -12.03
C CYS A 157 14.21 16.91 -11.47
N ILE A 158 13.48 15.88 -11.03
CA ILE A 158 12.20 16.07 -10.35
C ILE A 158 12.42 16.61 -8.93
N VAL A 159 11.43 17.30 -8.36
CA VAL A 159 11.56 17.93 -7.01
C VAL A 159 11.90 16.91 -5.92
N GLY A 160 11.20 15.76 -5.93
CA GLY A 160 11.29 14.74 -4.89
C GLY A 160 10.21 14.90 -3.83
N CYS A 161 9.56 13.79 -3.47
CA CYS A 161 8.37 13.75 -2.60
C CYS A 161 8.56 14.42 -1.23
N VAL A 162 9.73 14.29 -0.61
CA VAL A 162 10.05 14.90 0.69
C VAL A 162 10.04 16.43 0.60
N ALA A 163 10.60 16.98 -0.47
CA ALA A 163 10.64 18.43 -0.69
C ALA A 163 9.25 18.97 -1.03
N THR A 164 8.49 18.25 -1.87
CA THR A 164 7.09 18.59 -2.18
C THR A 164 6.21 18.58 -0.93
N ALA A 165 6.33 17.57 -0.06
CA ALA A 165 5.55 17.51 1.18
C ALA A 165 5.88 18.66 2.14
N LEU A 166 7.16 19.02 2.27
CA LEU A 166 7.56 20.19 3.07
C LEU A 166 7.00 21.49 2.47
N GLU A 167 7.16 21.69 1.17
CA GLU A 167 6.73 22.92 0.46
C GLU A 167 5.22 23.18 0.62
N GLN A 168 4.40 22.13 0.65
CA GLN A 168 2.98 22.22 0.96
C GLN A 168 2.69 22.74 2.37
N ILE A 169 3.39 22.22 3.38
CA ILE A 169 3.25 22.67 4.77
C ILE A 169 3.74 24.11 4.93
N LEU A 170 4.85 24.47 4.27
CA LEU A 170 5.36 25.84 4.30
C LEU A 170 4.37 26.81 3.62
N THR A 171 3.73 26.40 2.53
CA THR A 171 2.68 27.18 1.84
C THR A 171 1.45 27.38 2.73
N TYR A 172 1.06 26.37 3.54
CA TYR A 172 -0.03 26.51 4.49
C TYR A 172 0.24 27.61 5.52
N TYR A 173 1.44 27.63 6.11
CA TYR A 173 1.80 28.63 7.12
C TYR A 173 2.23 29.99 6.54
N ARG A 174 2.73 30.02 5.29
CA ARG A 174 3.35 31.18 4.61
C ARG A 174 4.38 31.90 5.49
N ARG A 175 5.20 31.13 6.19
CA ARG A 175 6.24 31.61 7.13
C ARG A 175 7.52 30.79 7.00
N PRO A 176 8.70 31.41 7.22
CA PRO A 176 8.94 32.84 7.50
C PRO A 176 8.87 33.73 6.24
N SER A 177 8.92 35.06 6.37
CA SER A 177 8.95 35.98 5.21
C SER A 177 10.30 36.01 4.48
N ALA A 178 11.37 35.56 5.14
CA ALA A 178 12.72 35.45 4.59
C ALA A 178 13.48 34.34 5.33
N LEU A 179 14.52 33.80 4.70
CA LEU A 179 15.42 32.83 5.34
C LEU A 179 16.08 33.46 6.58
N ILE A 180 16.08 32.73 7.69
CA ILE A 180 16.73 33.15 8.95
C ILE A 180 18.21 32.84 8.92
N ASP A 181 18.59 31.74 8.28
CA ASP A 181 19.97 31.29 8.11
C ASP A 181 20.17 30.71 6.69
N THR A 182 21.42 30.46 6.30
CA THR A 182 21.78 29.95 4.97
C THR A 182 21.11 28.60 4.71
N VAL A 183 20.43 28.42 3.57
CA VAL A 183 20.16 27.08 3.04
C VAL A 183 21.41 26.65 2.27
N PHE A 184 22.13 25.67 2.80
CA PHE A 184 23.43 25.27 2.24
C PHE A 184 23.28 24.52 0.91
N ALA A 185 24.27 24.69 0.05
CA ALA A 185 24.45 23.90 -1.15
C ALA A 185 24.52 22.41 -0.79
N HIS A 186 23.92 21.61 -1.64
CA HIS A 186 24.03 20.17 -1.65
C HIS A 186 24.56 19.71 -3.02
N SER A 187 25.54 18.81 -3.00
CA SER A 187 26.23 18.32 -4.19
C SER A 187 26.48 16.82 -4.09
N SER A 188 26.49 16.18 -5.25
CA SER A 188 26.94 14.81 -5.46
C SER A 188 27.87 14.79 -6.70
N PRO A 189 28.44 13.64 -7.10
CA PRO A 189 29.10 13.54 -8.39
C PRO A 189 28.22 13.92 -9.60
N HIS A 190 26.88 13.88 -9.44
CA HIS A 190 25.92 14.05 -10.52
C HIS A 190 25.20 15.40 -10.54
N PHE A 191 25.34 16.24 -9.51
CA PHE A 191 24.74 17.57 -9.50
C PHE A 191 25.45 18.49 -8.50
N THR A 192 25.23 19.79 -8.64
CA THR A 192 25.63 20.78 -7.65
C THR A 192 24.60 21.89 -7.59
N THR A 193 24.27 22.31 -6.37
CA THR A 193 23.42 23.48 -6.10
C THR A 193 24.26 24.59 -5.46
N THR A 194 23.63 25.74 -5.17
CA THR A 194 24.30 26.90 -4.58
C THR A 194 23.70 27.26 -3.23
N ASP A 195 24.50 27.85 -2.35
CA ASP A 195 24.01 28.42 -1.09
C ASP A 195 22.96 29.49 -1.35
N VAL A 196 21.96 29.56 -0.48
CA VAL A 196 20.97 30.63 -0.43
C VAL A 196 21.12 31.35 0.90
N LEU A 197 21.53 32.61 0.86
CA LEU A 197 21.98 33.34 2.04
C LEU A 197 20.81 33.78 2.96
N PRO A 198 21.06 33.98 4.26
CA PRO A 198 20.09 34.55 5.18
C PRO A 198 19.58 35.92 4.69
N GLY A 199 18.33 36.23 5.02
CA GLY A 199 17.66 37.45 4.57
C GLY A 199 17.09 37.38 3.15
N THR A 200 17.32 36.29 2.40
CA THR A 200 16.66 36.06 1.11
C THR A 200 15.14 35.97 1.33
N PRO A 201 14.32 36.83 0.70
CA PRO A 201 12.86 36.79 0.85
C PRO A 201 12.27 35.49 0.30
N ILE A 202 11.25 34.96 0.97
CA ILE A 202 10.40 33.90 0.41
C ILE A 202 9.18 34.58 -0.22
N ASP A 203 9.02 34.42 -1.53
CA ASP A 203 8.04 35.16 -2.33
C ASP A 203 6.62 34.56 -2.22
N TRP A 204 6.05 34.63 -1.01
CA TRP A 204 4.70 34.13 -0.75
C TRP A 204 3.62 34.82 -1.59
N ALA A 205 3.87 36.04 -2.08
CA ALA A 205 2.92 36.77 -2.91
C ALA A 205 2.72 36.11 -4.29
N HIS A 206 3.78 35.48 -4.82
CA HIS A 206 3.75 34.75 -6.08
C HIS A 206 3.62 33.22 -5.92
N ILE A 207 3.65 32.70 -4.69
CA ILE A 207 3.35 31.29 -4.42
C ILE A 207 1.83 31.08 -4.35
N ARG A 208 1.29 30.45 -5.39
CA ARG A 208 -0.15 30.15 -5.55
C ARG A 208 -0.53 28.83 -4.88
N ASP A 209 -1.82 28.63 -4.65
CA ASP A 209 -2.33 27.35 -4.17
C ASP A 209 -2.42 26.32 -5.31
N SER A 210 -2.62 26.75 -6.57
CA SER A 210 -2.69 25.85 -7.73
C SER A 210 -1.93 26.42 -8.93
N TYR A 211 -1.34 25.51 -9.72
CA TYR A 211 -0.50 25.76 -10.88
C TYR A 211 -0.99 25.00 -12.12
N GLU A 212 -2.30 25.05 -12.40
CA GLU A 212 -2.85 24.49 -13.64
C GLU A 212 -2.13 25.10 -14.86
N PRO A 213 -1.77 24.29 -15.89
CA PRO A 213 -1.09 24.79 -17.08
C PRO A 213 -1.80 26.00 -17.71
N GLY A 214 -1.06 27.10 -17.89
CA GLY A 214 -1.59 28.35 -18.45
C GLY A 214 -2.32 29.27 -17.46
N SER A 215 -2.41 28.89 -16.18
CA SER A 215 -3.06 29.69 -15.12
C SER A 215 -2.10 30.53 -14.26
N TYR A 216 -0.79 30.45 -14.52
CA TYR A 216 0.26 31.10 -13.75
C TYR A 216 1.27 31.82 -14.65
N THR A 217 1.94 32.82 -14.09
CA THR A 217 3.01 33.61 -14.71
C THR A 217 4.38 32.99 -14.46
N ASP A 218 5.40 33.41 -15.22
CA ASP A 218 6.77 32.94 -15.01
C ASP A 218 7.31 33.33 -13.62
N ALA A 219 6.92 34.49 -13.08
CA ALA A 219 7.31 34.89 -11.72
C ALA A 219 6.74 33.94 -10.66
N GLU A 220 5.47 33.55 -10.80
CA GLU A 220 4.82 32.59 -9.90
C GLU A 220 5.42 31.19 -10.03
N ALA A 221 5.82 30.79 -11.25
CA ALA A 221 6.53 29.53 -11.50
C ALA A 221 7.93 29.53 -10.87
N THR A 222 8.69 30.62 -11.03
CA THR A 222 10.01 30.76 -10.42
C THR A 222 9.92 30.74 -8.89
N ALA A 223 8.97 31.47 -8.31
CA ALA A 223 8.81 31.54 -6.86
C ALA A 223 8.57 30.16 -6.21
N VAL A 224 7.68 29.34 -6.79
CA VAL A 224 7.44 27.99 -6.28
C VAL A 224 8.58 27.02 -6.59
N ALA A 225 9.25 27.17 -7.73
CA ALA A 225 10.39 26.35 -8.09
C ALA A 225 11.60 26.58 -7.18
N ASP A 226 11.86 27.85 -6.82
CA ASP A 226 12.92 28.21 -5.89
C ASP A 226 12.62 27.67 -4.49
N LEU A 227 11.38 27.84 -3.99
CA LEU A 227 10.99 27.26 -2.71
C LEU A 227 11.14 25.72 -2.71
N SER A 228 10.74 25.05 -3.80
CA SER A 228 10.86 23.61 -3.97
C SER A 228 12.32 23.15 -3.96
N LEU A 229 13.21 23.86 -4.65
CA LEU A 229 14.65 23.62 -4.61
C LEU A 229 15.20 23.75 -3.18
N TRP A 230 14.84 24.82 -2.46
CA TRP A 230 15.32 25.04 -1.10
C TRP A 230 14.84 23.96 -0.14
N CYS A 231 13.60 23.49 -0.28
CA CYS A 231 13.08 22.33 0.44
C CYS A 231 13.92 21.08 0.15
N GLY A 232 14.30 20.84 -1.11
CA GLY A 232 15.20 19.75 -1.48
C GLY A 232 16.61 19.90 -0.91
N GLN A 233 17.18 21.11 -0.87
CA GLN A 233 18.48 21.37 -0.24
C GLN A 233 18.44 21.07 1.27
N MET A 234 17.40 21.53 1.98
CA MET A 234 17.19 21.23 3.39
C MET A 234 17.00 19.72 3.65
N ALA A 235 16.43 18.99 2.69
CA ALA A 235 16.27 17.54 2.76
C ALA A 235 17.55 16.76 2.40
N LYS A 236 18.61 17.44 1.93
CA LYS A 236 19.81 16.82 1.32
C LYS A 236 19.43 15.88 0.17
N MET A 237 18.61 16.38 -0.74
CA MET A 237 18.01 15.62 -1.83
C MET A 237 19.06 15.06 -2.79
N ASN A 238 19.04 13.75 -3.00
CA ASN A 238 19.75 13.14 -4.12
C ASN A 238 18.88 13.26 -5.38
N TRP A 239 19.10 14.31 -6.16
CA TRP A 239 18.30 14.63 -7.35
C TRP A 239 18.58 13.70 -8.54
N GLY A 240 17.51 13.29 -9.22
CA GLY A 240 17.57 12.57 -10.49
C GLY A 240 16.41 12.95 -11.41
N THR A 241 16.54 12.63 -12.70
CA THR A 241 15.52 12.95 -13.72
C THR A 241 14.27 12.08 -13.63
N SER A 242 14.39 10.84 -13.12
CA SER A 242 13.28 9.91 -12.94
C SER A 242 12.91 9.66 -11.48
N SER A 243 13.80 9.98 -10.54
CA SER A 243 13.60 9.79 -9.11
C SER A 243 14.54 10.71 -8.33
N SER A 244 14.00 11.38 -7.30
CA SER A 244 14.77 12.17 -6.34
C SER A 244 14.44 11.70 -4.93
N GLY A 245 15.47 11.37 -4.14
CA GLY A 245 15.30 10.72 -2.82
C GLY A 245 15.99 11.48 -1.68
N ALA A 246 15.35 11.51 -0.52
CA ALA A 246 15.85 12.14 0.71
C ALA A 246 15.29 11.44 1.95
N TYR A 247 15.90 11.67 3.12
CA TYR A 247 15.36 11.20 4.40
C TYR A 247 14.64 12.33 5.13
N VAL A 248 13.43 12.09 5.61
CA VAL A 248 12.63 13.13 6.30
C VAL A 248 13.28 13.62 7.59
N ARG A 249 14.08 12.79 8.26
CA ARG A 249 14.83 13.18 9.47
C ARG A 249 15.86 14.29 9.20
N ASP A 250 16.42 14.37 7.98
CA ASP A 250 17.41 15.38 7.63
C ASP A 250 16.80 16.79 7.56
N LEU A 251 15.47 16.89 7.36
CA LEU A 251 14.75 18.17 7.38
C LEU A 251 14.79 18.85 8.74
N VAL A 252 14.76 18.10 9.85
CA VAL A 252 14.54 18.67 11.19
C VAL A 252 15.58 19.73 11.58
N PRO A 253 16.90 19.47 11.51
CA PRO A 253 17.89 20.49 11.84
C PRO A 253 17.82 21.68 10.88
N GLU A 254 17.62 21.44 9.59
CA GLU A 254 17.66 22.46 8.54
C GLU A 254 16.44 23.39 8.60
N VAL A 255 15.24 22.85 8.80
CA VAL A 255 13.99 23.62 8.93
C VAL A 255 13.99 24.47 10.20
N ARG A 256 14.50 23.95 11.32
CA ARG A 256 14.68 24.74 12.55
C ARG A 256 15.66 25.90 12.33
N ARG A 257 16.77 25.65 11.65
CA ARG A 257 17.87 26.61 11.49
C ARG A 257 17.57 27.66 10.41
N ALA A 258 17.28 27.23 9.18
CA ALA A 258 17.11 28.10 8.02
C ALA A 258 15.75 28.81 7.99
N LEU A 259 14.69 28.17 8.51
CA LEU A 259 13.33 28.74 8.51
C LEU A 259 12.85 29.21 9.89
N GLY A 260 13.56 28.84 10.97
CA GLY A 260 13.18 29.23 12.34
C GLY A 260 11.97 28.52 12.91
N TYR A 261 11.56 27.37 12.37
CA TYR A 261 10.38 26.67 12.85
C TYR A 261 10.60 26.18 14.30
N GLY A 262 9.85 26.77 15.23
CA GLY A 262 10.03 26.58 16.67
C GLY A 262 9.53 25.24 17.20
N TYR A 263 8.64 24.55 16.46
CA TYR A 263 8.18 23.20 16.75
C TYR A 263 8.44 22.33 15.53
N THR A 264 9.44 21.48 15.60
CA THR A 264 9.87 20.62 14.49
C THR A 264 10.35 19.31 15.09
N HIS A 265 9.61 18.21 14.98
CA HIS A 265 9.94 16.94 15.63
C HIS A 265 9.90 15.79 14.63
N TYR A 266 10.99 15.03 14.56
CA TYR A 266 11.00 13.74 13.89
C TYR A 266 10.46 12.67 14.82
N ALA A 267 9.56 11.84 14.30
CA ALA A 267 9.00 10.71 15.00
C ALA A 267 9.05 9.48 14.08
N ASP A 268 9.42 8.33 14.65
CA ASP A 268 9.51 7.05 13.96
C ASP A 268 8.53 6.09 14.65
N SER A 269 7.57 5.58 13.89
CA SER A 269 6.54 4.64 14.36
C SER A 269 7.11 3.44 15.11
N TYR A 270 8.34 3.00 14.80
CA TYR A 270 9.03 1.91 15.52
C TYR A 270 9.18 2.19 17.03
N LYS A 271 9.21 3.45 17.42
CA LYS A 271 9.41 3.90 18.81
C LYS A 271 8.10 4.14 19.55
N TYR A 272 6.94 3.85 18.98
CA TYR A 272 5.66 4.14 19.61
C TYR A 272 4.77 2.91 19.59
N ARG A 273 3.86 2.82 20.57
CA ARG A 273 2.74 1.89 20.45
C ARG A 273 1.83 2.36 19.30
N PRO A 274 1.19 1.46 18.54
CA PRO A 274 0.36 1.87 17.40
C PRO A 274 -0.83 2.77 17.77
N ASP A 275 -1.40 2.62 18.96
CA ASP A 275 -2.43 3.50 19.52
C ASP A 275 -1.86 4.91 19.80
N GLU A 276 -0.74 5.01 20.51
CA GLU A 276 -0.09 6.29 20.81
C GLU A 276 0.41 7.01 19.55
N TRP A 277 0.93 6.26 18.58
CA TRP A 277 1.34 6.80 17.28
C TRP A 277 0.15 7.43 16.56
N ARG A 278 -0.97 6.71 16.48
CA ARG A 278 -2.20 7.24 15.86
C ARG A 278 -2.70 8.48 16.61
N ASP A 279 -2.77 8.43 17.92
CA ASP A 279 -3.30 9.52 18.74
C ASP A 279 -2.43 10.78 18.64
N MET A 280 -1.11 10.63 18.51
CA MET A 280 -0.20 11.74 18.22
C MET A 280 -0.54 12.41 16.88
N LEU A 281 -0.73 11.63 15.81
CA LEU A 281 -1.09 12.17 14.49
C LEU A 281 -2.47 12.84 14.50
N VAL A 282 -3.45 12.22 15.18
CA VAL A 282 -4.78 12.81 15.35
C VAL A 282 -4.69 14.14 16.11
N GLY A 283 -3.90 14.18 17.19
CA GLY A 283 -3.68 15.37 18.00
C GLY A 283 -3.17 16.57 17.19
N GLU A 284 -2.14 16.35 16.36
CA GLU A 284 -1.60 17.37 15.46
C GLU A 284 -2.68 17.94 14.53
N LEU A 285 -3.46 17.07 13.89
CA LEU A 285 -4.52 17.49 12.96
C LEU A 285 -5.66 18.22 13.68
N THR A 286 -6.08 17.74 14.85
CA THR A 286 -7.15 18.39 15.63
C THR A 286 -6.76 19.78 16.11
N ASP A 287 -5.47 20.05 16.25
CA ASP A 287 -4.93 21.37 16.57
C ASP A 287 -4.57 22.20 15.33
N GLY A 288 -4.94 21.75 14.12
CA GLY A 288 -4.71 22.49 12.88
C GLY A 288 -3.26 22.47 12.38
N ARG A 289 -2.49 21.44 12.73
CA ARG A 289 -1.10 21.24 12.31
C ARG A 289 -1.00 20.09 11.30
N PRO A 290 -0.72 20.35 10.01
CA PRO A 290 -0.48 19.28 9.04
C PRO A 290 0.82 18.53 9.36
N VAL A 291 0.84 17.24 9.05
CA VAL A 291 1.96 16.34 9.36
C VAL A 291 2.63 15.88 8.07
N LEU A 292 3.93 16.11 7.94
CA LEU A 292 4.71 15.47 6.89
C LEU A 292 4.89 14.00 7.27
N TYR A 293 4.47 13.10 6.40
CA TYR A 293 4.46 11.67 6.66
C TYR A 293 5.20 10.92 5.57
N ALA A 294 5.93 9.87 5.94
CA ALA A 294 6.60 9.01 4.99
C ALA A 294 6.42 7.54 5.35
N GLY A 295 6.45 6.70 4.33
CA GLY A 295 6.47 5.26 4.48
C GLY A 295 7.44 4.64 3.49
N SER A 296 7.94 3.46 3.83
CA SER A 296 8.72 2.62 2.91
C SER A 296 8.05 1.26 2.69
N THR A 297 8.12 0.75 1.48
CA THR A 297 7.76 -0.63 1.14
C THR A 297 8.98 -1.54 1.27
N TYR A 298 8.74 -2.86 1.33
CA TYR A 298 9.82 -3.85 1.41
C TYR A 298 10.65 -3.96 0.12
N ALA A 299 10.09 -3.54 -1.02
CA ALA A 299 10.82 -3.33 -2.27
C ALA A 299 11.69 -2.05 -2.26
N MET A 300 11.86 -1.40 -1.09
CA MET A 300 12.62 -0.16 -0.91
C MET A 300 12.05 1.05 -1.67
N ALA A 301 10.80 0.98 -2.14
CA ALA A 301 10.10 2.14 -2.63
C ALA A 301 9.58 2.94 -1.43
N ALA A 302 10.13 4.14 -1.22
CA ALA A 302 9.73 5.07 -0.17
C ALA A 302 9.00 6.28 -0.77
N HIS A 303 8.02 6.82 -0.04
CA HIS A 303 7.33 8.04 -0.45
C HIS A 303 6.99 8.90 0.76
N ALA A 304 6.99 10.22 0.54
CA ALA A 304 6.54 11.21 1.52
C ALA A 304 5.32 11.99 1.00
N PHE A 305 4.40 12.30 1.90
CA PHE A 305 3.12 12.95 1.64
C PHE A 305 2.69 13.76 2.86
N VAL A 306 1.58 14.48 2.78
CA VAL A 306 1.05 15.28 3.91
C VAL A 306 -0.24 14.68 4.42
N LEU A 307 -0.34 14.51 5.74
CA LEU A 307 -1.61 14.32 6.44
C LEU A 307 -2.12 15.69 6.86
N ASP A 308 -3.33 16.04 6.44
CA ASP A 308 -3.89 17.37 6.69
C ASP A 308 -5.37 17.35 7.03
N GLY A 309 -5.97 16.19 7.30
CA GLY A 309 -7.38 16.09 7.67
C GLY A 309 -7.74 14.75 8.27
N LEU A 310 -8.93 14.67 8.85
CA LEU A 310 -9.45 13.49 9.52
C LEU A 310 -10.97 13.47 9.39
N ASP A 311 -11.57 12.36 8.95
CA ASP A 311 -13.03 12.27 8.93
C ASP A 311 -13.62 11.67 10.23
N SER A 312 -14.95 11.64 10.33
CA SER A 312 -15.66 11.16 11.51
C SER A 312 -15.49 9.66 11.79
N GLU A 313 -14.98 8.91 10.82
CA GLU A 313 -14.67 7.47 10.94
C GLU A 313 -13.18 7.23 11.17
N GLY A 314 -12.40 8.31 11.36
CA GLY A 314 -10.98 8.26 11.68
C GLY A 314 -10.08 7.91 10.50
N ARG A 315 -10.51 8.20 9.26
CA ARG A 315 -9.66 8.16 8.05
C ARG A 315 -8.89 9.47 7.92
N PHE A 316 -7.61 9.38 7.59
CA PHE A 316 -6.75 10.54 7.39
C PHE A 316 -6.89 11.06 5.97
N HIS A 317 -7.04 12.37 5.79
CA HIS A 317 -6.85 13.00 4.50
C HIS A 317 -5.36 12.99 4.15
N VAL A 318 -5.05 12.55 2.94
CA VAL A 318 -3.70 12.43 2.41
C VAL A 318 -3.60 13.27 1.15
N ASN A 319 -2.59 14.14 1.13
CA ASN A 319 -2.12 14.83 -0.05
C ASN A 319 -0.82 14.18 -0.55
N TRP A 320 -0.86 13.57 -1.73
CA TRP A 320 0.23 12.74 -2.24
C TRP A 320 1.36 13.54 -2.91
N GLY A 321 1.14 14.81 -3.23
CA GLY A 321 2.09 15.63 -3.99
C GLY A 321 2.21 15.25 -5.48
N TYR A 322 1.09 14.83 -6.10
CA TYR A 322 0.99 14.47 -7.52
C TYR A 322 -0.20 15.18 -8.20
N GLY A 323 -0.23 16.51 -8.12
CA GLY A 323 -1.23 17.33 -8.80
C GLY A 323 -2.66 17.13 -8.29
N GLY A 324 -2.82 16.70 -7.02
CA GLY A 324 -4.13 16.41 -6.42
C GLY A 324 -4.72 15.06 -6.82
N ALA A 325 -4.00 14.30 -7.65
CA ALA A 325 -4.47 13.02 -8.13
C ALA A 325 -4.55 12.01 -6.98
N TYR A 326 -5.75 11.49 -6.74
CA TYR A 326 -6.05 10.53 -5.68
C TYR A 326 -5.87 11.08 -4.26
N ASP A 327 -5.78 12.41 -4.09
CA ASP A 327 -5.88 13.02 -2.77
C ASP A 327 -7.25 12.71 -2.17
N GLY A 328 -7.27 12.39 -0.88
CA GLY A 328 -8.48 11.89 -0.24
C GLY A 328 -8.28 11.30 1.14
N TYR A 329 -9.38 10.78 1.69
CA TYR A 329 -9.42 10.16 3.00
C TYR A 329 -9.13 8.67 2.91
N PHE A 330 -8.18 8.18 3.71
CA PHE A 330 -7.73 6.81 3.72
C PHE A 330 -7.60 6.24 5.13
N ARG A 331 -7.84 4.93 5.25
CA ARG A 331 -7.57 4.17 6.47
C ARG A 331 -6.08 3.87 6.59
N LEU A 332 -5.34 4.72 7.31
CA LEU A 332 -3.92 4.47 7.61
C LEU A 332 -3.72 3.44 8.72
N ASP A 333 -4.76 3.13 9.50
CA ASP A 333 -4.74 1.98 10.43
C ASP A 333 -4.64 0.63 9.70
N VAL A 334 -4.91 0.59 8.39
CA VAL A 334 -4.61 -0.59 7.59
C VAL A 334 -3.09 -0.75 7.35
N LEU A 335 -2.33 0.33 7.51
CA LEU A 335 -0.89 0.33 7.66
C LEU A 335 -0.42 0.06 9.11
N LEU A 336 -1.33 0.07 10.09
CA LEU A 336 -1.09 -0.21 11.51
C LEU A 336 -1.92 -1.42 11.97
N PRO A 337 -1.65 -2.65 11.50
CA PRO A 337 -2.41 -3.79 11.96
C PRO A 337 -1.97 -4.16 13.37
N PHE A 338 -2.65 -3.57 14.35
CA PHE A 338 -2.83 -4.21 15.63
C PHE A 338 -4.09 -5.06 15.56
N ASN A 339 -3.94 -6.27 15.02
CA ASN A 339 -4.89 -7.33 15.32
C ASN A 339 -4.21 -8.69 15.25
N ALA A 340 -4.36 -9.42 16.35
CA ALA A 340 -3.65 -10.66 16.63
C ALA A 340 -4.22 -11.81 15.79
N GLY A 341 -3.43 -12.27 14.84
CA GLY A 341 -3.59 -13.56 14.20
C GLY A 341 -3.30 -13.49 12.71
N ALA A 342 -2.38 -14.30 12.22
CA ALA A 342 -2.61 -15.07 11.00
C ALA A 342 -1.42 -15.99 10.73
N GLY A 343 -1.77 -17.08 10.06
CA GLY A 343 -0.86 -18.06 9.52
C GLY A 343 -0.16 -17.62 8.23
N PRO A 344 0.62 -18.53 7.64
CA PRO A 344 1.62 -18.23 6.62
C PRO A 344 1.05 -18.28 5.19
N GLY A 345 1.61 -17.47 4.27
CA GLY A 345 1.75 -17.91 2.87
C GLY A 345 1.35 -17.02 1.68
N GLY A 346 1.28 -15.69 1.77
CA GLY A 346 1.00 -14.83 0.58
C GLY A 346 2.27 -14.26 -0.09
N THR A 347 2.34 -14.23 -1.42
CA THR A 347 3.47 -13.68 -2.20
C THR A 347 3.43 -12.15 -2.38
N ASP A 348 2.38 -11.46 -1.91
CA ASP A 348 2.22 -9.99 -1.93
C ASP A 348 2.93 -9.28 -0.76
N GLN A 349 3.90 -9.97 -0.15
CA GLN A 349 4.64 -9.50 1.03
C GLN A 349 5.60 -8.34 0.75
N SER A 350 5.74 -7.84 -0.50
CA SER A 350 6.79 -6.88 -0.88
C SER A 350 6.36 -5.40 -1.02
N LEU A 351 5.05 -5.07 -0.99
CA LEU A 351 4.55 -3.82 -1.58
C LEU A 351 3.82 -2.81 -0.67
N GLY A 352 3.74 -3.00 0.65
CA GLY A 352 2.98 -2.07 1.52
C GLY A 352 3.78 -1.41 2.64
N PHE A 353 3.33 -0.21 3.06
CA PHE A 353 3.91 0.62 4.13
C PHE A 353 3.63 0.09 5.54
N PHE A 354 4.04 -1.14 5.85
CA PHE A 354 3.65 -1.83 7.09
C PHE A 354 4.55 -1.52 8.30
N CYS A 355 5.83 -1.24 8.08
CA CYS A 355 6.79 -0.89 9.13
C CYS A 355 7.60 0.35 8.69
N ASN A 356 8.20 1.05 9.65
CA ASN A 356 9.06 2.23 9.44
C ASN A 356 8.32 3.41 8.80
N GLN A 357 7.15 3.71 9.33
CA GLN A 357 6.50 4.98 9.05
C GLN A 357 7.19 6.09 9.85
N GLU A 358 7.44 7.21 9.19
CA GLU A 358 8.11 8.36 9.76
C GLU A 358 7.18 9.57 9.66
N ALA A 359 7.26 10.46 10.65
CA ALA A 359 6.54 11.72 10.64
C ALA A 359 7.48 12.86 11.01
N VAL A 360 7.26 14.03 10.41
CA VAL A 360 7.84 15.30 10.86
C VAL A 360 6.70 16.23 11.23
N LEU A 361 6.60 16.52 12.53
CA LEU A 361 5.62 17.44 13.10
C LEU A 361 6.19 18.86 13.03
N LEU A 362 5.47 19.81 12.45
CA LEU A 362 6.01 21.11 12.06
C LEU A 362 5.03 22.25 12.39
N HIS A 363 5.53 23.29 13.06
CA HIS A 363 4.82 24.56 13.24
C HIS A 363 5.84 25.71 13.37
N PRO A 364 5.57 26.89 12.76
CA PRO A 364 6.51 28.00 12.75
C PRO A 364 6.80 28.55 14.15
N ASP A 365 5.80 28.60 15.02
CA ASP A 365 5.98 29.05 16.41
C ASP A 365 6.45 27.92 17.31
N ALA A 366 7.17 28.28 18.38
CA ALA A 366 7.53 27.34 19.44
C ALA A 366 6.28 26.93 20.23
N LEU A 367 6.02 25.63 20.32
CA LEU A 367 4.87 25.08 21.01
C LEU A 367 5.29 24.27 22.23
N SER A 368 4.44 24.25 23.26
CA SER A 368 4.60 23.37 24.42
C SER A 368 3.68 22.14 24.27
N VAL A 369 4.04 21.25 23.34
CA VAL A 369 3.31 19.99 23.11
C VAL A 369 4.04 18.84 23.81
N SER A 370 3.32 18.07 24.61
CA SER A 370 3.85 16.83 25.18
C SER A 370 3.58 15.69 24.21
N LEU A 371 4.63 15.20 23.55
CA LEU A 371 4.55 14.00 22.73
C LEU A 371 4.43 12.75 23.62
N PRO A 372 3.81 11.66 23.13
CA PRO A 372 3.75 10.41 23.88
C PRO A 372 5.15 9.88 24.20
N ASP A 373 5.25 9.12 25.28
CA ASP A 373 6.50 8.47 25.65
C ASP A 373 6.90 7.44 24.59
N THR A 374 8.19 7.35 24.32
CA THR A 374 8.69 6.34 23.38
C THR A 374 8.86 4.99 24.07
N LEU A 375 8.58 3.92 23.33
CA LEU A 375 8.94 2.56 23.67
C LEU A 375 10.46 2.45 23.84
N ARG A 376 10.89 1.78 24.91
CA ARG A 376 12.29 1.42 25.12
C ARG A 376 12.64 0.18 24.31
N ARG A 377 12.84 0.38 23.00
CA ARG A 377 13.27 -0.66 22.06
C ARG A 377 14.78 -0.86 22.16
N THR A 378 15.21 -2.12 22.23
CA THR A 378 16.63 -2.52 22.22
C THR A 378 17.03 -3.23 20.92
N GLY A 379 16.10 -3.38 19.97
CA GLY A 379 16.33 -4.13 18.73
C GLY A 379 16.45 -5.65 18.95
N ARG A 380 16.06 -6.16 20.11
CA ARG A 380 16.19 -7.58 20.53
C ARG A 380 14.88 -8.19 21.03
N GLU A 381 13.77 -7.49 20.84
CA GLU A 381 12.42 -7.94 21.17
C GLU A 381 11.94 -9.07 20.24
N LEU A 382 12.65 -9.32 19.15
CA LEU A 382 12.47 -10.48 18.30
C LEU A 382 13.57 -11.51 18.52
N SER A 383 13.18 -12.78 18.55
CA SER A 383 14.09 -13.91 18.41
C SER A 383 13.72 -14.75 17.21
N LEU A 384 14.74 -15.21 16.48
CA LEU A 384 14.57 -16.17 15.38
C LEU A 384 14.43 -17.59 15.96
N THR A 385 13.26 -18.20 15.80
CA THR A 385 12.96 -19.56 16.27
C THR A 385 13.21 -20.63 15.21
N SER A 386 13.11 -20.27 13.93
CA SER A 386 13.55 -21.13 12.82
C SER A 386 14.01 -20.31 11.63
N LEU A 387 14.93 -20.86 10.84
CA LEU A 387 15.44 -20.26 9.62
C LEU A 387 15.61 -21.34 8.57
N HIS A 388 14.88 -21.23 7.47
CA HIS A 388 14.90 -22.21 6.40
C HIS A 388 14.91 -21.54 5.03
N PHE A 389 15.97 -21.79 4.27
CA PHE A 389 16.06 -21.39 2.87
C PHE A 389 15.42 -22.46 1.99
N GLU A 390 14.54 -22.08 1.06
CA GLU A 390 13.89 -23.03 0.14
C GLU A 390 14.87 -23.64 -0.87
N ARG A 391 16.03 -23.01 -1.06
CA ARG A 391 17.18 -23.53 -1.82
C ARG A 391 18.49 -23.10 -1.18
N ARG A 392 19.61 -23.68 -1.63
CA ARG A 392 20.94 -23.20 -1.21
C ARG A 392 21.08 -21.72 -1.61
N PRO A 393 21.48 -20.82 -0.70
CA PRO A 393 21.76 -19.43 -1.03
C PRO A 393 22.76 -19.32 -2.18
N ASP A 394 22.42 -18.54 -3.19
CA ASP A 394 23.25 -18.28 -4.36
C ASP A 394 22.99 -16.87 -4.90
N THR A 395 23.78 -16.46 -5.89
CA THR A 395 23.71 -15.12 -6.50
C THR A 395 22.67 -14.99 -7.61
N ASN A 396 21.79 -15.97 -7.83
CA ASN A 396 20.79 -15.94 -8.91
C ASN A 396 19.44 -15.38 -8.44
N ASP A 397 19.39 -14.08 -8.24
CA ASP A 397 18.21 -13.32 -7.77
C ASP A 397 17.66 -13.86 -6.41
N ALA A 398 16.36 -13.74 -6.16
CA ALA A 398 15.78 -13.89 -4.85
C ALA A 398 15.73 -15.34 -4.38
N VAL A 399 16.09 -15.56 -3.13
CA VAL A 399 15.92 -16.83 -2.43
C VAL A 399 14.82 -16.66 -1.39
N ALA A 400 13.78 -17.50 -1.47
CA ALA A 400 12.74 -17.53 -0.45
C ALA A 400 13.29 -18.10 0.88
N VAL A 401 13.00 -17.40 1.97
CA VAL A 401 13.49 -17.68 3.32
C VAL A 401 12.32 -17.71 4.28
N ARG A 402 12.00 -18.88 4.84
CA ARG A 402 11.02 -19.03 5.92
C ARG A 402 11.68 -18.67 7.25
N LEU A 403 11.11 -17.68 7.93
CA LEU A 403 11.56 -17.15 9.22
C LEU A 403 10.53 -17.47 10.29
N GLY A 404 10.87 -18.36 11.22
CA GLY A 404 10.14 -18.50 12.47
C GLY A 404 10.57 -17.39 13.43
N LEU A 405 9.61 -16.63 13.94
CA LEU A 405 9.84 -15.44 14.76
C LEU A 405 9.02 -15.52 16.03
N ARG A 406 9.59 -15.00 17.12
CA ARG A 406 8.91 -14.86 18.41
C ARG A 406 9.10 -13.46 18.97
N ASN A 407 8.02 -12.85 19.44
CA ASN A 407 8.08 -11.67 20.29
C ASN A 407 8.49 -12.08 21.70
N THR A 408 9.68 -11.68 22.14
CA THR A 408 10.23 -11.99 23.47
C THR A 408 9.89 -10.93 24.51
N SER A 409 9.30 -9.80 24.09
CA SER A 409 8.92 -8.71 24.97
C SER A 409 7.56 -8.93 25.65
N GLY A 410 7.33 -8.21 26.75
CA GLY A 410 6.05 -8.20 27.47
C GLY A 410 4.98 -7.34 26.79
N GLU A 411 5.32 -6.66 25.70
CA GLU A 411 4.43 -5.78 24.97
C GLU A 411 4.20 -6.30 23.54
N PRO A 412 3.06 -6.01 22.93
CA PRO A 412 2.86 -6.22 21.51
C PRO A 412 3.82 -5.34 20.69
N LEU A 413 4.28 -5.86 19.55
CA LEU A 413 5.24 -5.19 18.67
C LEU A 413 4.75 -5.19 17.23
N THR A 414 5.10 -4.12 16.50
CA THR A 414 5.14 -4.08 15.04
C THR A 414 6.54 -3.63 14.68
N THR A 415 7.27 -4.43 13.90
CA THR A 415 8.70 -4.22 13.72
C THR A 415 9.16 -4.56 12.31
N PRO A 416 10.04 -3.75 11.71
CA PRO A 416 10.75 -4.17 10.51
C PRO A 416 11.76 -5.26 10.87
N ILE A 417 12.26 -5.93 9.84
CA ILE A 417 13.35 -6.89 9.90
C ILE A 417 14.19 -6.69 8.64
N ALA A 418 15.43 -6.25 8.79
CA ALA A 418 16.43 -6.23 7.75
C ALA A 418 17.22 -7.55 7.77
N LEU A 419 17.33 -8.19 6.61
CA LEU A 419 18.25 -9.30 6.38
C LEU A 419 19.50 -8.73 5.71
N LEU A 420 20.65 -8.91 6.35
CA LEU A 420 21.91 -8.29 5.95
C LEU A 420 22.99 -9.36 5.82
N THR A 421 24.03 -9.09 5.03
CA THR A 421 25.26 -9.89 5.07
C THR A 421 26.51 -9.04 5.08
N GLN A 422 27.55 -9.56 5.71
CA GLN A 422 28.87 -8.93 5.71
C GLN A 422 29.98 -9.97 5.70
N PRO A 423 31.22 -9.58 5.36
CA PRO A 423 32.37 -10.47 5.46
C PRO A 423 32.52 -11.06 6.87
N GLU A 424 32.97 -12.32 6.97
CA GLU A 424 33.29 -12.89 8.28
C GLU A 424 34.37 -12.04 8.99
N GLY A 425 34.14 -11.70 10.26
CA GLY A 425 35.07 -10.89 11.05
C GLY A 425 34.91 -9.37 10.91
N ALA A 426 33.94 -8.86 10.15
CA ALA A 426 33.65 -7.42 10.02
C ALA A 426 33.22 -6.73 11.34
N GLY A 427 32.97 -7.49 12.40
CA GLY A 427 32.57 -6.97 13.71
C GLY A 427 31.05 -6.78 13.82
N PRO A 428 30.58 -6.13 14.90
CA PRO A 428 29.15 -5.98 15.18
C PRO A 428 28.48 -4.80 14.44
N SER A 429 29.27 -3.92 13.82
CA SER A 429 28.74 -2.78 13.05
C SER A 429 27.98 -3.29 11.83
N LEU A 430 26.87 -2.64 11.50
CA LEU A 430 26.11 -2.88 10.27
C LEU A 430 26.52 -1.94 9.14
N GLU A 431 27.46 -1.03 9.39
CA GLU A 431 28.00 -0.13 8.38
C GLU A 431 28.70 -0.92 7.27
N GLY A 432 28.27 -0.71 6.02
CA GLY A 432 28.78 -1.45 4.86
C GLY A 432 28.25 -2.87 4.71
N ALA A 433 27.31 -3.32 5.56
CA ALA A 433 26.62 -4.59 5.35
C ALA A 433 25.74 -4.53 4.09
N GLU A 434 25.75 -5.60 3.31
CA GLU A 434 24.91 -5.76 2.12
C GLU A 434 23.48 -6.10 2.56
N CYS A 435 22.53 -5.22 2.26
CA CYS A 435 21.10 -5.49 2.49
C CYS A 435 20.57 -6.51 1.47
N LEU A 436 20.11 -7.65 1.97
CA LEU A 436 19.52 -8.70 1.15
C LEU A 436 18.03 -8.44 0.87
N CYS A 437 17.29 -8.02 1.89
CA CYS A 437 15.89 -7.62 1.81
C CYS A 437 15.41 -6.99 3.12
N TYR A 438 14.25 -6.33 3.05
CA TYR A 438 13.46 -5.92 4.20
C TYR A 438 12.18 -6.76 4.28
N THR A 439 11.75 -7.04 5.49
CA THR A 439 10.42 -7.60 5.81
C THR A 439 9.95 -7.02 7.16
N GLY A 440 8.84 -7.50 7.70
CA GLY A 440 8.31 -6.98 8.95
C GLY A 440 7.17 -7.84 9.48
N VAL A 441 6.87 -7.68 10.77
CA VAL A 441 5.86 -8.48 11.45
C VAL A 441 5.19 -7.70 12.58
N SER A 442 3.91 -7.96 12.81
CA SER A 442 3.17 -7.55 14.00
C SER A 442 2.85 -8.77 14.85
N LEU A 443 3.18 -8.72 16.14
CA LEU A 443 3.04 -9.83 17.08
C LEU A 443 2.57 -9.33 18.44
N THR A 444 1.60 -10.00 19.04
CA THR A 444 1.28 -9.78 20.45
C THR A 444 2.42 -10.26 21.35
N ALA A 445 2.41 -9.82 22.61
CA ALA A 445 3.41 -10.21 23.60
C ALA A 445 3.52 -11.74 23.69
N GLY A 446 4.75 -12.27 23.58
CA GLY A 446 5.02 -13.70 23.68
C GLY A 446 4.60 -14.58 22.49
N ALA A 447 4.00 -14.00 21.44
CA ALA A 447 3.49 -14.77 20.31
C ALA A 447 4.60 -15.22 19.33
N ASP A 448 4.35 -16.33 18.65
CA ASP A 448 5.19 -16.87 17.58
C ASP A 448 4.47 -16.76 16.22
N THR A 449 5.23 -16.61 15.15
CA THR A 449 4.73 -16.72 13.78
C THR A 449 5.81 -17.24 12.83
N THR A 450 5.41 -17.56 11.60
CA THR A 450 6.32 -17.83 10.49
C THR A 450 5.98 -16.93 9.31
N ILE A 451 6.98 -16.20 8.81
CA ILE A 451 6.85 -15.36 7.61
C ILE A 451 7.81 -15.84 6.51
N THR A 452 7.62 -15.36 5.28
CA THR A 452 8.53 -15.64 4.15
C THR A 452 9.15 -14.35 3.66
N ALA A 453 10.47 -14.25 3.72
CA ALA A 453 11.24 -13.16 3.11
C ALA A 453 11.87 -13.62 1.79
N TYR A 454 12.19 -12.67 0.90
CA TYR A 454 12.84 -12.94 -0.39
C TYR A 454 14.19 -12.22 -0.43
N ALA A 455 15.27 -12.94 -0.16
CA ALA A 455 16.61 -12.38 0.03
C ALA A 455 17.42 -12.42 -1.28
N ARG A 456 18.00 -11.29 -1.70
CA ARG A 456 18.89 -11.21 -2.87
C ARG A 456 20.34 -11.14 -2.42
N PHE A 457 21.13 -12.16 -2.79
CA PHE A 457 22.55 -12.22 -2.45
C PHE A 457 23.40 -11.67 -3.59
N LEU A 458 24.18 -10.62 -3.31
CA LEU A 458 25.00 -9.95 -4.32
C LEU A 458 26.41 -10.54 -4.42
N THR A 459 26.98 -10.94 -3.27
CA THR A 459 28.36 -11.43 -3.21
C THR A 459 28.44 -12.89 -2.80
N GLY A 460 28.83 -13.77 -3.73
CA GLY A 460 29.05 -15.19 -3.46
C GLY A 460 30.35 -15.46 -2.71
N SER A 461 30.23 -15.82 -1.43
CA SER A 461 31.32 -16.18 -0.53
C SER A 461 30.73 -16.75 0.77
N ARG A 462 31.60 -17.26 1.65
CA ARG A 462 31.21 -17.50 3.03
C ARG A 462 31.13 -16.15 3.77
N ARG A 463 29.98 -15.86 4.38
CA ARG A 463 29.65 -14.58 5.00
C ARG A 463 28.98 -14.78 6.35
N GLN A 464 28.77 -13.68 7.08
CA GLN A 464 27.84 -13.63 8.20
C GLN A 464 26.50 -13.12 7.70
N LEU A 465 25.42 -13.85 8.01
CA LEU A 465 24.03 -13.41 7.86
C LEU A 465 23.60 -12.76 9.17
N LEU A 466 22.97 -11.58 9.08
CA LEU A 466 22.53 -10.80 10.23
C LEU A 466 21.06 -10.43 10.08
N PHE A 467 20.38 -10.36 11.20
CA PHE A 467 19.02 -9.86 11.30
C PHE A 467 18.98 -8.69 12.26
N SER A 468 18.39 -7.58 11.82
CA SER A 468 18.23 -6.37 12.62
C SER A 468 16.82 -5.82 12.51
N ALA A 469 16.30 -5.30 13.62
CA ALA A 469 14.98 -4.68 13.70
C ALA A 469 15.03 -3.14 13.68
N ASP A 470 16.23 -2.55 13.77
CA ASP A 470 16.44 -1.11 13.92
C ASP A 470 17.56 -0.57 13.02
N GLY A 471 18.24 -1.45 12.28
CA GLY A 471 19.39 -1.09 11.45
C GLY A 471 20.69 -0.85 12.24
N GLU A 472 20.68 -1.10 13.56
CA GLU A 472 21.83 -0.86 14.45
C GLU A 472 22.20 -2.12 15.24
N THR A 473 21.21 -2.77 15.84
CA THR A 473 21.37 -3.93 16.70
C THR A 473 21.01 -5.20 15.96
N THR A 474 21.88 -6.20 16.10
CA THR A 474 21.60 -7.56 15.62
C THR A 474 20.97 -8.40 16.71
N PHE A 475 19.84 -9.04 16.39
CA PHE A 475 19.19 -10.00 17.29
C PHE A 475 19.48 -11.46 16.91
N HIS A 476 19.98 -11.68 15.70
CA HIS A 476 20.46 -12.98 15.25
C HIS A 476 21.62 -12.82 14.28
N THR A 477 22.60 -13.72 14.38
CA THR A 477 23.70 -13.84 13.43
C THR A 477 24.05 -15.31 13.25
N GLN A 478 24.39 -15.70 12.02
CA GLN A 478 24.94 -17.03 11.74
C GLN A 478 25.81 -17.02 10.48
N PRO A 479 26.79 -17.93 10.36
CA PRO A 479 27.52 -18.09 9.12
C PRO A 479 26.58 -18.58 8.00
N ILE A 480 26.85 -18.15 6.78
CA ILE A 480 26.14 -18.57 5.57
C ILE A 480 27.13 -18.77 4.43
N ASP A 481 26.97 -19.86 3.68
CA ASP A 481 27.74 -20.14 2.48
C ASP A 481 26.88 -19.78 1.26
N ILE A 482 27.26 -18.72 0.54
CA ILE A 482 26.56 -18.25 -0.66
C ILE A 482 27.31 -18.76 -1.88
N ALA A 483 26.63 -19.53 -2.73
CA ALA A 483 27.21 -20.06 -3.95
C ALA A 483 27.24 -19.01 -5.08
N VAL A 484 28.25 -19.10 -5.95
CA VAL A 484 28.21 -18.49 -7.28
C VAL A 484 27.87 -19.59 -8.27
N THR A 485 26.72 -19.48 -8.90
CA THR A 485 26.24 -20.40 -9.93
C THR A 485 26.12 -19.68 -11.26
N ALA A 486 26.02 -20.43 -12.37
CA ALA A 486 25.64 -19.83 -13.64
C ALA A 486 24.26 -19.16 -13.48
N PRO A 487 23.97 -18.05 -14.17
CA PRO A 487 22.66 -17.42 -14.12
C PRO A 487 21.57 -18.37 -14.62
N ALA A 488 20.34 -18.16 -14.14
CA ALA A 488 19.17 -18.86 -14.68
C ALA A 488 18.94 -18.48 -16.15
N GLN A 489 18.23 -19.35 -16.86
CA GLN A 489 17.79 -19.10 -18.24
C GLN A 489 16.32 -19.47 -18.33
N LEU A 490 15.44 -18.54 -17.94
CA LEU A 490 14.02 -18.77 -17.98
C LEU A 490 13.46 -18.61 -19.39
N SER A 491 12.64 -19.58 -19.80
CA SER A 491 11.79 -19.46 -20.98
C SER A 491 10.34 -19.74 -20.62
N VAL A 492 9.43 -18.99 -21.25
CA VAL A 492 7.99 -19.28 -21.19
C VAL A 492 7.68 -20.34 -22.24
N THR A 493 7.29 -21.53 -21.80
CA THR A 493 7.04 -22.67 -22.69
C THR A 493 5.58 -22.80 -23.12
N GLY A 494 4.67 -22.10 -22.43
CA GLY A 494 3.26 -22.08 -22.80
C GLY A 494 2.44 -21.09 -21.97
N ILE A 495 1.35 -20.62 -22.56
CA ILE A 495 0.33 -19.81 -21.91
C ILE A 495 -1.02 -20.46 -22.18
N GLN A 496 -1.82 -20.63 -21.13
CA GLN A 496 -3.21 -21.09 -21.21
C GLN A 496 -4.10 -20.04 -20.56
N LEU A 497 -5.03 -19.51 -21.34
CA LEU A 497 -5.99 -18.50 -20.91
C LEU A 497 -7.39 -19.11 -20.86
N ASP A 498 -8.03 -19.02 -19.69
CA ASP A 498 -9.44 -19.37 -19.48
C ASP A 498 -10.19 -18.09 -19.08
N ALA A 499 -10.90 -17.52 -20.05
CA ALA A 499 -11.58 -16.24 -19.91
C ALA A 499 -13.11 -16.41 -19.86
N THR A 500 -13.74 -15.73 -18.92
CA THR A 500 -15.19 -15.54 -18.87
C THR A 500 -15.54 -14.11 -19.27
N ALA A 501 -16.82 -13.74 -19.22
CA ALA A 501 -17.26 -12.39 -19.56
C ALA A 501 -16.67 -11.30 -18.63
N ASP A 502 -16.22 -11.67 -17.42
CA ASP A 502 -15.76 -10.73 -16.40
C ASP A 502 -14.43 -11.11 -15.71
N SER A 503 -13.79 -12.22 -16.09
CA SER A 503 -12.57 -12.69 -15.44
C SER A 503 -11.65 -13.48 -16.37
N LEU A 504 -10.38 -13.58 -15.99
CA LEU A 504 -9.36 -14.38 -16.67
C LEU A 504 -8.61 -15.22 -15.63
N ILE A 505 -8.43 -16.50 -15.90
CA ILE A 505 -7.42 -17.35 -15.27
C ILE A 505 -6.34 -17.58 -16.31
N ALA A 506 -5.11 -17.15 -16.03
CA ALA A 506 -3.97 -17.38 -16.90
C ALA A 506 -2.99 -18.34 -16.21
N ALA A 507 -2.72 -19.48 -16.84
CA ALA A 507 -1.70 -20.43 -16.44
C ALA A 507 -0.49 -20.29 -17.38
N VAL A 508 0.66 -19.92 -16.82
CA VAL A 508 1.90 -19.69 -17.56
C VAL A 508 2.92 -20.75 -17.17
N MET A 509 3.41 -21.48 -18.16
CA MET A 509 4.41 -22.52 -17.99
C MET A 509 5.80 -21.93 -18.19
N PHE A 510 6.70 -22.17 -17.24
CA PHE A 510 8.09 -21.76 -17.29
C PHE A 510 9.00 -22.98 -17.29
N HIS A 511 10.10 -22.89 -18.03
CA HIS A 511 11.20 -23.83 -17.98
C HIS A 511 12.49 -23.07 -17.66
N ASN A 512 13.37 -23.68 -16.85
CA ASN A 512 14.71 -23.15 -16.60
C ASN A 512 15.74 -23.94 -17.40
N GLU A 513 16.21 -23.37 -18.51
CA GLU A 513 17.17 -23.97 -19.43
C GLU A 513 18.60 -24.04 -18.85
N ALA A 514 18.86 -23.39 -17.72
CA ALA A 514 20.18 -23.40 -17.12
C ALA A 514 20.55 -24.81 -16.65
N GLY A 515 21.80 -25.21 -16.91
CA GLY A 515 22.31 -26.51 -16.48
C GLY A 515 22.69 -26.59 -14.98
N SER A 516 22.76 -25.45 -14.28
CA SER A 516 23.12 -25.41 -12.85
C SER A 516 22.57 -24.21 -12.07
N GLY A 517 22.10 -23.16 -12.76
CA GLY A 517 21.55 -21.97 -12.13
C GLY A 517 20.09 -22.11 -11.75
N TRP A 518 19.76 -21.92 -10.48
CA TRP A 518 18.36 -21.77 -10.05
C TRP A 518 17.84 -20.39 -10.47
N SER A 519 16.54 -20.29 -10.76
CA SER A 519 15.86 -19.00 -10.97
C SER A 519 15.19 -18.55 -9.68
N GLY A 520 15.51 -17.33 -9.27
CA GLY A 520 14.83 -16.54 -8.24
C GLY A 520 14.01 -15.38 -8.79
N ASP A 521 13.82 -15.34 -10.12
CA ASP A 521 13.24 -14.20 -10.81
C ASP A 521 11.80 -13.96 -10.35
N MET A 522 11.34 -12.72 -10.50
CA MET A 522 9.96 -12.33 -10.22
C MET A 522 9.25 -11.92 -11.51
N PRO A 523 8.78 -12.87 -12.35
CA PRO A 523 8.00 -12.54 -13.53
C PRO A 523 6.81 -11.64 -13.20
N THR A 524 6.57 -10.67 -14.07
CA THR A 524 5.42 -9.78 -14.02
C THR A 524 4.41 -10.21 -15.07
N PHE A 525 3.18 -10.45 -14.64
CA PHE A 525 2.06 -10.80 -15.52
C PHE A 525 1.21 -9.56 -15.72
N SER A 526 1.24 -9.00 -16.93
CA SER A 526 0.59 -7.75 -17.31
C SER A 526 -0.66 -8.07 -18.14
N LEU A 527 -1.80 -7.47 -17.82
CA LEU A 527 -3.01 -7.55 -18.63
C LEU A 527 -3.38 -6.15 -19.13
N PHE A 528 -3.38 -5.98 -20.45
CA PHE A 528 -3.78 -4.75 -21.12
C PHE A 528 -5.18 -4.90 -21.68
N GLU A 529 -5.98 -3.85 -21.53
CA GLU A 529 -7.20 -3.71 -22.30
C GLU A 529 -6.88 -3.12 -23.67
N GLY A 530 -7.19 -3.86 -24.75
CA GLY A 530 -6.75 -3.51 -26.09
C GLY A 530 -5.32 -3.98 -26.39
N ASN A 531 -4.46 -3.06 -26.86
CA ASN A 531 -3.06 -3.33 -27.22
C ASN A 531 -2.10 -2.87 -26.11
N HIS A 532 -0.93 -3.50 -26.03
CA HIS A 532 0.18 -3.04 -25.18
C HIS A 532 1.02 -1.95 -25.87
N ASP A 533 0.47 -0.76 -26.10
CA ASP A 533 1.22 0.36 -26.72
C ASP A 533 1.95 1.22 -25.65
N SER A 534 2.97 1.98 -26.05
CA SER A 534 3.73 2.89 -25.16
C SER A 534 2.83 4.02 -24.61
N GLY A 535 2.19 3.77 -23.47
CA GLY A 535 1.19 4.66 -22.87
C GLY A 535 -0.05 3.93 -22.34
N SER A 536 -0.18 2.64 -22.62
CA SER A 536 -1.29 1.81 -22.12
C SER A 536 -1.02 1.38 -20.69
N HIS A 537 -2.01 1.55 -19.81
CA HIS A 537 -1.96 1.05 -18.44
C HIS A 537 -2.27 -0.45 -18.40
N ASP A 538 -1.54 -1.19 -17.57
CA ASP A 538 -1.72 -2.63 -17.36
C ASP A 538 -2.02 -2.99 -15.91
N GLU A 539 -2.83 -4.03 -15.74
CA GLU A 539 -3.08 -4.74 -14.49
C GLU A 539 -1.92 -5.74 -14.26
N ARG A 540 -1.30 -5.73 -13.08
CA ARG A 540 -0.07 -6.50 -12.82
C ARG A 540 -0.19 -7.49 -11.67
N HIS A 541 0.35 -8.69 -11.87
CA HIS A 541 0.67 -9.64 -10.80
C HIS A 541 2.16 -9.96 -10.80
N TYR A 542 2.67 -10.30 -9.61
CA TYR A 542 4.07 -10.66 -9.39
C TYR A 542 4.15 -12.00 -8.69
N VAL A 543 5.02 -12.89 -9.15
CA VAL A 543 5.25 -14.18 -8.49
C VAL A 543 6.74 -14.45 -8.48
N HIS A 544 7.33 -14.61 -7.30
CA HIS A 544 8.70 -15.10 -7.19
C HIS A 544 8.77 -16.57 -7.59
N LEU A 545 9.66 -16.88 -8.53
CA LEU A 545 10.00 -18.25 -8.85
C LEU A 545 11.10 -18.76 -7.91
N ASN A 546 11.06 -20.06 -7.67
CA ASN A 546 12.16 -20.80 -7.05
C ASN A 546 12.37 -22.06 -7.90
N LEU A 547 12.81 -21.87 -9.15
CA LEU A 547 12.80 -22.89 -10.17
C LEU A 547 14.19 -23.52 -10.35
N ALA A 548 14.27 -24.83 -10.10
CA ALA A 548 15.51 -25.58 -10.22
C ALA A 548 16.05 -25.62 -11.66
N PRO A 549 17.36 -25.80 -11.85
CA PRO A 549 17.96 -26.01 -13.18
C PRO A 549 17.30 -27.19 -13.90
N GLY A 550 16.90 -26.99 -15.16
CA GLY A 550 16.23 -28.01 -15.99
C GLY A 550 14.81 -28.37 -15.55
N ALA A 551 14.20 -27.65 -14.61
CA ALA A 551 12.86 -27.93 -14.12
C ALA A 551 11.80 -27.06 -14.79
N ASP A 552 10.56 -27.55 -14.75
CA ASP A 552 9.36 -26.87 -15.20
C ASP A 552 8.50 -26.43 -14.00
N THR A 553 7.76 -25.34 -14.17
CA THR A 553 6.69 -24.94 -13.25
C THR A 553 5.54 -24.29 -14.00
N THR A 554 4.38 -24.22 -13.36
CA THR A 554 3.21 -23.48 -13.87
C THR A 554 2.78 -22.48 -12.82
N VAL A 555 2.73 -21.22 -13.21
CA VAL A 555 2.20 -20.13 -12.38
C VAL A 555 0.79 -19.81 -12.84
N VAL A 556 -0.14 -19.70 -11.90
CA VAL A 556 -1.53 -19.34 -12.19
C VAL A 556 -1.83 -17.98 -11.60
N VAL A 557 -2.22 -17.03 -12.45
CA VAL A 557 -2.68 -15.69 -12.05
C VAL A 557 -4.14 -15.50 -12.44
N ARG A 558 -4.85 -14.62 -11.72
CA ARG A 558 -6.30 -14.43 -11.86
C ARG A 558 -6.63 -12.95 -11.91
N TYR A 559 -7.30 -12.53 -12.98
CA TYR A 559 -7.84 -11.19 -13.14
C TYR A 559 -9.37 -11.24 -13.07
N GLY A 560 -9.99 -10.20 -12.52
CA GLY A 560 -11.43 -10.05 -12.47
C GLY A 560 -11.86 -8.64 -12.85
N GLY A 561 -13.16 -8.43 -13.09
CA GLY A 561 -13.69 -7.13 -13.54
C GLY A 561 -13.37 -6.80 -14.99
N LEU A 562 -13.13 -7.80 -15.83
CA LEU A 562 -12.98 -7.60 -17.27
C LEU A 562 -14.33 -7.17 -17.88
N ARG A 563 -14.28 -6.49 -19.02
CA ARG A 563 -15.46 -6.09 -19.77
C ARG A 563 -15.87 -7.22 -20.73
N PRO A 564 -17.17 -7.54 -20.86
CA PRO A 564 -17.64 -8.51 -21.84
C PRO A 564 -17.34 -8.07 -23.28
N SER A 565 -17.18 -9.03 -24.20
CA SER A 565 -16.93 -8.76 -25.63
C SER A 565 -15.79 -7.78 -25.90
N THR A 566 -14.77 -7.78 -25.05
CA THR A 566 -13.68 -6.82 -25.07
C THR A 566 -12.35 -7.53 -25.30
N ARG A 567 -11.48 -6.94 -26.11
CA ARG A 567 -10.15 -7.48 -26.44
C ARG A 567 -9.16 -7.13 -25.34
N TYR A 568 -8.33 -8.10 -25.00
CA TYR A 568 -7.26 -7.98 -24.04
C TYR A 568 -5.97 -8.59 -24.58
N ASP A 569 -4.85 -8.10 -24.09
CA ASP A 569 -3.53 -8.66 -24.33
C ASP A 569 -2.87 -9.03 -23.00
N PHE A 570 -2.59 -10.31 -22.81
CA PHE A 570 -1.91 -10.84 -21.65
C PHE A 570 -0.42 -11.00 -21.95
N CYS A 571 0.43 -10.31 -21.22
CA CYS A 571 1.88 -10.29 -21.40
C CYS A 571 2.60 -10.84 -20.16
N VAL A 572 3.69 -11.57 -20.39
CA VAL A 572 4.62 -12.03 -19.36
C VAL A 572 5.92 -11.25 -19.54
N ARG A 573 6.42 -10.66 -18.46
CA ARG A 573 7.70 -9.93 -18.43
C ARG A 573 8.67 -10.59 -17.47
N ILE A 574 9.94 -10.60 -17.83
CA ILE A 574 11.07 -10.98 -16.97
C ILE A 574 12.08 -9.84 -17.10
N ASP A 575 12.47 -9.22 -15.98
CA ASP A 575 13.35 -8.03 -15.95
C ASP A 575 12.88 -6.82 -16.76
N TRP A 576 11.56 -6.68 -16.93
CA TRP A 576 10.82 -5.65 -17.68
C TRP A 576 10.46 -5.92 -19.16
N PRO A 577 11.30 -6.46 -20.06
CA PRO A 577 10.85 -6.76 -21.42
C PRO A 577 9.74 -7.82 -21.42
N ILE A 578 8.84 -7.72 -22.39
CA ILE A 578 7.83 -8.75 -22.65
C ILE A 578 8.53 -9.94 -23.30
N VAL A 579 8.49 -11.09 -22.63
CA VAL A 579 9.10 -12.35 -23.10
C VAL A 579 8.07 -13.27 -23.77
N ALA A 580 6.79 -13.09 -23.49
CA ALA A 580 5.68 -13.78 -24.13
C ALA A 580 4.41 -12.95 -24.04
N SER A 581 3.52 -13.07 -25.03
CA SER A 581 2.19 -12.47 -24.98
C SER A 581 1.14 -13.37 -25.64
N GLN A 582 -0.12 -13.18 -25.26
CA GLN A 582 -1.26 -13.85 -25.85
C GLN A 582 -2.51 -12.98 -25.77
N GLU A 583 -3.10 -12.71 -26.94
CA GLU A 583 -4.36 -11.98 -27.04
C GLU A 583 -5.57 -12.89 -26.81
N PHE A 584 -6.63 -12.31 -26.25
CA PHE A 584 -7.94 -12.95 -26.17
C PHE A 584 -9.08 -11.92 -26.20
N VAL A 585 -10.30 -12.40 -26.42
CA VAL A 585 -11.52 -11.60 -26.33
C VAL A 585 -12.44 -12.26 -25.32
N THR A 586 -12.93 -11.49 -24.37
CA THR A 586 -13.90 -12.00 -23.39
C THR A 586 -15.22 -12.38 -24.08
N PRO A 587 -15.88 -13.48 -23.68
CA PRO A 587 -17.23 -13.79 -24.11
C PRO A 587 -18.23 -12.65 -23.85
N PRO A 588 -19.36 -12.58 -24.57
CA PRO A 588 -20.45 -11.67 -24.24
C PRO A 588 -21.05 -11.99 -22.87
N ALA A 589 -21.58 -10.97 -22.20
CA ALA A 589 -22.32 -11.17 -20.96
C ALA A 589 -23.59 -11.98 -21.27
N VAL A 590 -23.71 -13.16 -20.66
CA VAL A 590 -24.95 -13.93 -20.72
C VAL A 590 -25.89 -13.34 -19.69
N GLY A 591 -26.80 -12.46 -20.13
CA GLY A 591 -27.87 -11.96 -19.28
C GLY A 591 -28.78 -13.10 -18.82
N LEU A 592 -29.41 -12.95 -17.65
CA LEU A 592 -30.57 -13.76 -17.29
C LEU A 592 -31.65 -13.53 -18.36
N THR A 593 -31.89 -14.52 -19.22
CA THR A 593 -32.89 -14.45 -20.30
C THR A 593 -34.32 -14.33 -19.76
N SER A 594 -34.53 -14.61 -18.47
CA SER A 594 -35.73 -14.28 -17.70
C SER A 594 -35.43 -14.45 -16.19
N PRO A 595 -35.90 -13.56 -15.29
CA PRO A 595 -35.93 -13.88 -13.87
C PRO A 595 -36.91 -15.04 -13.70
N THR A 596 -36.38 -16.25 -13.51
CA THR A 596 -37.23 -17.38 -13.16
C THR A 596 -37.49 -17.28 -11.67
N SER A 597 -38.43 -16.42 -11.28
CA SER A 597 -39.06 -16.61 -9.97
C SER A 597 -39.80 -17.94 -10.08
N THR A 598 -39.30 -18.97 -9.40
CA THR A 598 -40.17 -20.08 -9.04
C THR A 598 -41.16 -19.53 -8.03
N ASP A 599 -42.21 -18.90 -8.55
CA ASP A 599 -43.32 -18.38 -7.76
C ASP A 599 -44.06 -19.60 -7.22
N THR A 600 -43.47 -20.20 -6.19
CA THR A 600 -44.02 -21.38 -5.54
C THR A 600 -45.31 -20.91 -4.89
N PRO A 601 -46.47 -21.48 -5.26
CA PRO A 601 -47.77 -21.04 -4.75
C PRO A 601 -47.71 -20.96 -3.24
N ALA A 602 -47.93 -19.76 -2.70
CA ALA A 602 -47.92 -19.53 -1.28
C ALA A 602 -49.32 -19.80 -0.71
N ASP A 603 -49.39 -20.70 0.25
CA ASP A 603 -50.60 -20.87 1.05
C ASP A 603 -50.62 -19.84 2.17
N TRP A 604 -51.75 -19.17 2.31
CA TRP A 604 -51.94 -18.17 3.35
C TRP A 604 -52.86 -18.72 4.43
N PHE A 605 -52.54 -18.41 5.67
CA PHE A 605 -53.33 -18.78 6.83
C PHE A 605 -53.50 -17.57 7.74
N THR A 606 -54.63 -17.48 8.43
CA THR A 606 -54.78 -16.59 9.58
C THR A 606 -53.97 -17.12 10.78
N PRO A 607 -53.67 -16.31 11.81
CA PRO A 607 -52.84 -16.74 12.95
C PRO A 607 -53.38 -17.92 13.76
N ASP A 608 -54.69 -18.17 13.67
CA ASP A 608 -55.40 -19.33 14.22
C ASP A 608 -55.36 -20.58 13.32
N GLY A 609 -54.64 -20.52 12.18
CA GLY A 609 -54.34 -21.67 11.32
C GLY A 609 -55.38 -21.96 10.23
N ARG A 610 -56.36 -21.08 10.00
CA ARG A 610 -57.34 -21.24 8.92
C ARG A 610 -56.75 -20.80 7.58
N ARG A 611 -56.79 -21.67 6.57
CA ARG A 611 -56.32 -21.35 5.21
C ARG A 611 -57.23 -20.29 4.57
N ILE A 612 -56.61 -19.31 3.94
CA ILE A 612 -57.24 -18.19 3.23
C ILE A 612 -56.58 -18.00 1.86
N ALA A 613 -57.23 -17.20 1.01
CA ALA A 613 -56.55 -16.64 -0.17
C ALA A 613 -55.50 -15.60 0.27
N ARG A 614 -54.65 -15.15 -0.66
CA ARG A 614 -53.70 -14.07 -0.41
C ARG A 614 -54.43 -12.88 0.28
N PRO A 615 -53.92 -12.37 1.42
CA PRO A 615 -54.58 -11.33 2.18
C PRO A 615 -54.88 -10.09 1.33
N ASP A 616 -56.13 -9.63 1.44
CA ASP A 616 -56.63 -8.38 0.85
C ASP A 616 -56.82 -7.28 1.92
N LYS A 617 -56.72 -7.65 3.20
CA LYS A 617 -56.89 -6.75 4.35
C LYS A 617 -55.61 -6.64 5.18
N PRO A 618 -55.34 -5.48 5.77
CA PRO A 618 -54.21 -5.30 6.68
C PRO A 618 -54.33 -6.24 7.88
N GLY A 619 -53.23 -6.85 8.29
CA GLY A 619 -53.25 -7.81 9.39
C GLY A 619 -52.01 -8.69 9.43
N VAL A 620 -51.97 -9.62 10.37
CA VAL A 620 -50.89 -10.60 10.48
C VAL A 620 -51.37 -11.94 9.95
N TYR A 621 -50.58 -12.54 9.07
CA TYR A 621 -50.90 -13.80 8.42
C TYR A 621 -49.69 -14.73 8.46
N ILE A 622 -49.93 -16.01 8.22
CA ILE A 622 -48.90 -17.02 8.08
C ILE A 622 -48.83 -17.39 6.59
N LYS A 623 -47.67 -17.17 5.97
CA LYS A 623 -47.37 -17.54 4.59
C LYS A 623 -46.54 -18.81 4.60
N ARG A 624 -47.04 -19.87 3.97
CA ARG A 624 -46.32 -21.13 3.78
C ARG A 624 -45.89 -21.26 2.33
N GLN A 625 -44.59 -21.44 2.09
CA GLN A 625 -44.00 -21.68 0.78
C GLN A 625 -43.13 -22.94 0.86
N GLY A 626 -43.64 -24.07 0.35
CA GLY A 626 -43.02 -25.37 0.53
C GLY A 626 -42.97 -25.79 2.01
N THR A 627 -41.76 -26.00 2.54
CA THR A 627 -41.50 -26.32 3.96
C THR A 627 -41.28 -25.08 4.83
N ALA A 628 -41.08 -23.91 4.23
CA ALA A 628 -40.87 -22.65 4.94
C ALA A 628 -42.21 -22.03 5.37
N VAL A 629 -42.24 -21.53 6.61
CA VAL A 629 -43.40 -20.88 7.22
C VAL A 629 -42.96 -19.52 7.76
N HIS A 630 -43.58 -18.44 7.28
CA HIS A 630 -43.28 -17.07 7.66
C HIS A 630 -44.51 -16.40 8.27
N LYS A 631 -44.31 -15.63 9.34
CA LYS A 631 -45.31 -14.70 9.85
C LYS A 631 -45.15 -13.36 9.12
N VAL A 632 -46.16 -12.96 8.36
CA VAL A 632 -46.13 -11.79 7.49
C VAL A 632 -47.13 -10.75 8.00
N ALA A 633 -46.65 -9.54 8.27
CA ALA A 633 -47.51 -8.38 8.50
C ALA A 633 -47.88 -7.78 7.15
N TRP A 634 -49.17 -7.81 6.80
CA TRP A 634 -49.70 -7.22 5.57
C TRP A 634 -50.02 -5.75 5.83
N PRO A 635 -49.33 -4.81 5.14
CA PRO A 635 -49.49 -3.38 5.39
C PRO A 635 -50.87 -2.88 4.95
N LYS A 636 -51.30 -1.74 5.51
CA LYS A 636 -52.36 -0.93 4.90
C LYS A 636 -51.82 -0.37 3.58
N GLN A 637 -52.51 -0.64 2.47
CA GLN A 637 -52.26 0.05 1.21
C GLN A 637 -52.63 1.53 1.33
#